data_AF-A0A4R6RIA7-F1
#
_entry.id   AF-A0A4R6RIA7-F1
#
_cell.length_a   1.000
_cell.length_b   1.000
_cell.length_c   1.000
_cell.angle_alpha   90.00
_cell.angle_beta   90.00
_cell.angle_gamma   90.00
#
_symmetry.space_group_name_H-M   'P 1'
#
loop_
_entity.id
_entity.type
_entity.pdbx_description
1 polymer ?
#
loop_
_entity_poly.entity_id
_entity_poly.type
_entity_poly.pdbx_seq_one_letter_code
_entity_poly.pdbx_strand_id
1 'polypeptide(L)'
;MSVTIVTPPTETPVTLADIKAHLRIDFDDEDALLVSLIEAATGQIEARLGRALVMRTVRQTFKRFSPVLRLSASPVQSVASVAYLDAANVDRTLSASAYRVEGVGDVATIAPVTPWPATGSEPDAVAVTYVAGYGDAEEVPGAIRNAVKMLAGGLYNHRESTTAADLMPAIEGVEDVITANREWAF
;
A
#
# COMPACT_ATOMS: atom_id res chain seq x y z
N MET A 1 12.34 10.64 -5.15
CA MET A 1 10.92 10.28 -5.16
C MET A 1 10.66 9.59 -3.85
N SER A 2 9.80 10.18 -3.03
CA SER A 2 9.38 9.58 -1.76
C SER A 2 7.87 9.42 -1.76
N VAL A 3 7.39 8.40 -1.06
CA VAL A 3 5.96 8.20 -0.80
C VAL A 3 5.75 8.38 0.69
N THR A 4 4.79 9.21 1.06
CA THR A 4 4.37 9.41 2.44
C THR A 4 2.88 9.13 2.56
N ILE A 5 2.49 8.53 3.68
CA ILE A 5 1.08 8.32 4.00
C ILE A 5 0.53 9.64 4.55
N VAL A 6 -0.51 10.16 3.91
CA VAL A 6 -1.22 11.38 4.34
C VAL A 6 -2.38 11.00 5.26
N THR A 7 -3.12 9.96 4.89
CA THR A 7 -4.23 9.43 5.68
C THR A 7 -4.02 7.93 5.80
N PRO A 8 -3.76 7.40 7.01
CA PRO A 8 -3.62 5.96 7.21
C PRO A 8 -4.95 5.23 6.98
N PRO A 9 -4.92 3.91 6.73
CA PRO A 9 -6.13 3.11 6.68
C PRO A 9 -6.85 3.14 8.04
N THR A 10 -8.17 3.15 8.02
CA THR A 10 -9.02 3.17 9.23
C THR A 10 -9.30 1.78 9.78
N GLU A 11 -8.92 0.74 9.04
CA GLU A 11 -9.14 -0.66 9.40
C GLU A 11 -7.98 -1.53 8.90
N THR A 12 -7.92 -2.75 9.42
CA THR A 12 -7.00 -3.80 9.00
C THR A 12 -7.69 -4.77 8.05
N PRO A 13 -6.95 -5.45 7.15
CA PRO A 13 -7.54 -6.41 6.21
C PRO A 13 -8.22 -7.62 6.87
N VAL A 14 -8.02 -7.79 8.18
CA VAL A 14 -8.56 -8.88 8.99
C VAL A 14 -8.98 -8.29 10.33
N THR A 15 -10.13 -8.71 10.86
CA THR A 15 -10.62 -8.23 12.16
C THR A 15 -10.02 -9.00 13.34
N LEU A 16 -10.19 -8.47 14.56
CA LEU A 16 -9.83 -9.21 15.77
C LEU A 16 -10.65 -10.50 15.93
N ALA A 17 -11.94 -10.47 15.60
CA ALA A 17 -12.80 -11.65 15.66
C ALA A 17 -12.32 -12.75 14.69
N ASP A 18 -11.86 -12.34 13.50
CA ASP A 18 -11.28 -13.26 12.53
C ASP A 18 -10.03 -13.97 13.04
N ILE A 19 -9.11 -13.25 13.70
CA ILE A 19 -7.88 -13.86 14.20
C ILE A 19 -8.14 -14.74 15.43
N LYS A 20 -9.06 -14.33 16.32
CA LYS A 20 -9.52 -15.17 17.44
C LYS A 20 -10.13 -16.47 16.95
N ALA A 21 -10.99 -16.42 15.93
CA ALA A 21 -11.56 -17.60 15.31
C ALA A 21 -10.48 -18.49 14.66
N HIS A 22 -9.48 -17.89 13.99
CA HIS A 22 -8.36 -18.62 13.39
C HIS A 22 -7.49 -19.35 14.43
N LEU A 23 -7.23 -18.69 15.57
CA LEU A 23 -6.40 -19.21 16.66
C LEU A 23 -7.18 -20.03 17.70
N ARG A 24 -8.51 -20.10 17.58
CA ARG A 24 -9.43 -20.72 18.56
C ARG A 24 -9.30 -20.11 19.97
N ILE A 25 -9.18 -18.79 20.02
CA ILE A 25 -9.14 -18.00 21.26
C ILE A 25 -10.55 -17.52 21.58
N ASP A 26 -11.00 -17.71 22.83
CA ASP A 26 -12.32 -17.32 23.33
C ASP A 26 -12.28 -16.29 24.48
N PHE A 27 -11.09 -15.76 24.79
CA PHE A 27 -10.84 -14.76 25.83
C PHE A 27 -10.35 -13.42 25.24
N ASP A 28 -10.37 -12.38 26.07
CA ASP A 28 -10.11 -10.99 25.64
C ASP A 28 -8.80 -10.39 26.19
N ASP A 29 -8.09 -11.11 27.07
CA ASP A 29 -6.88 -10.63 27.75
C ASP A 29 -5.72 -10.29 26.77
N GLU A 30 -5.74 -10.86 25.57
CA GLU A 30 -4.69 -10.69 24.56
C GLU A 30 -5.14 -9.86 23.34
N ASP A 31 -6.28 -9.16 23.43
CA ASP A 31 -6.83 -8.40 22.31
C ASP A 31 -5.87 -7.34 21.78
N ALA A 32 -5.23 -6.60 22.69
CA ALA A 32 -4.23 -5.60 22.33
C ALA A 32 -3.02 -6.22 21.63
N LEU A 33 -2.60 -7.42 22.07
CA LEU A 33 -1.50 -8.15 21.43
C LEU A 33 -1.93 -8.60 20.02
N LEU A 34 -3.09 -9.21 19.87
CA LEU A 34 -3.59 -9.69 18.59
C LEU A 34 -3.76 -8.57 17.56
N VAL A 35 -4.26 -7.40 17.98
CA VAL A 35 -4.31 -6.20 17.11
C VAL A 35 -2.92 -5.80 16.62
N SER A 36 -1.93 -5.73 17.53
CA SER A 36 -0.55 -5.38 17.15
C SER A 36 0.07 -6.39 16.17
N LEU A 37 -0.27 -7.68 16.31
CA LEU A 37 0.22 -8.73 15.42
C LEU A 37 -0.44 -8.68 14.03
N ILE A 38 -1.73 -8.32 13.96
CA ILE A 38 -2.42 -8.07 12.68
C ILE A 38 -1.75 -6.91 11.95
N GLU A 39 -1.47 -5.81 12.63
CA GLU A 39 -0.79 -4.64 12.04
C GLU A 39 0.62 -5.01 11.53
N ALA A 40 1.40 -5.73 12.35
CA ALA A 40 2.73 -6.18 11.99
C ALA A 40 2.70 -7.14 10.78
N ALA A 41 1.78 -8.10 10.77
CA ALA A 41 1.61 -9.03 9.65
C ALA A 41 1.17 -8.31 8.37
N THR A 42 0.25 -7.34 8.50
CA THR A 42 -0.22 -6.51 7.38
C THR A 42 0.94 -5.74 6.75
N GLY A 43 1.73 -5.01 7.54
CA GLY A 43 2.88 -4.26 7.02
C GLY A 43 3.94 -5.15 6.38
N GLN A 44 4.16 -6.33 6.95
CA GLN A 44 5.06 -7.34 6.39
C GLN A 44 4.60 -7.90 5.04
N ILE A 45 3.29 -8.07 4.85
CA ILE A 45 2.72 -8.55 3.58
C ILE A 45 2.73 -7.42 2.54
N GLU A 46 2.35 -6.20 2.93
CA GLU A 46 2.44 -5.02 2.05
C GLU A 46 3.86 -4.81 1.51
N ALA A 47 4.87 -4.93 2.38
CA ALA A 47 6.27 -4.78 1.99
C ALA A 47 6.73 -5.84 0.99
N ARG A 48 6.25 -7.08 1.12
CA ARG A 48 6.58 -8.18 0.19
C ARG A 48 5.83 -8.08 -1.13
N LEU A 49 4.56 -7.70 -1.10
CA LEU A 49 3.72 -7.52 -2.29
C LEU A 49 4.07 -6.24 -3.06
N GLY A 50 4.61 -5.22 -2.40
CA GLY A 50 4.74 -3.88 -2.96
C GLY A 50 3.39 -3.20 -3.18
N ARG A 51 2.36 -3.58 -2.40
CA ARG A 51 0.98 -3.13 -2.56
C ARG A 51 0.41 -2.61 -1.24
N ALA A 52 -0.48 -1.63 -1.32
CA ALA A 52 -1.37 -1.26 -0.23
C ALA A 52 -2.55 -2.24 -0.17
N LEU A 53 -2.89 -2.75 1.00
CA LEU A 53 -4.03 -3.66 1.14
C LEU A 53 -5.33 -2.87 1.30
N VAL A 54 -5.47 -2.16 2.42
CA VAL A 54 -6.64 -1.32 2.71
C VAL A 54 -6.43 0.08 2.15
N MET A 55 -7.52 0.73 1.75
CA MET A 55 -7.46 2.07 1.17
C MET A 55 -6.78 3.08 2.10
N ARG A 56 -5.88 3.87 1.52
CA ARG A 56 -5.16 4.96 2.20
C ARG A 56 -4.83 6.07 1.22
N THR A 57 -4.71 7.28 1.74
CA THR A 57 -4.26 8.42 0.95
C THR A 57 -2.77 8.57 1.07
N VAL A 58 -2.07 8.57 -0.05
CA VAL A 58 -0.62 8.76 -0.11
C VAL A 58 -0.27 10.00 -0.92
N ARG A 59 0.85 10.61 -0.55
CA ARG A 59 1.49 11.70 -1.30
C ARG A 59 2.82 11.20 -1.82
N GLN A 60 2.99 11.29 -3.13
CA GLN A 60 4.22 10.93 -3.80
C GLN A 60 4.90 12.15 -4.42
N THR A 61 6.16 12.34 -4.07
CA THR A 61 6.95 13.49 -4.54
C THR A 61 7.91 13.10 -5.67
N PHE A 62 8.13 14.03 -6.59
CA PHE A 62 9.04 13.91 -7.71
C PHE A 62 9.86 15.18 -7.83
N LYS A 63 11.09 15.04 -8.35
CA LYS A 63 12.00 16.19 -8.56
C LYS A 63 11.52 17.16 -9.64
N ARG A 64 10.73 16.67 -10.60
CA ARG A 64 10.17 17.43 -11.73
C ARG A 64 9.14 16.58 -12.45
N PHE A 65 8.42 17.18 -13.39
CA PHE A 65 7.61 16.42 -14.34
C PHE A 65 8.51 15.57 -15.27
N SER A 66 8.21 14.28 -15.34
CA SER A 66 8.71 13.32 -16.33
C SER A 66 7.66 13.17 -17.45
N PRO A 67 8.00 12.74 -18.68
CA PRO A 67 7.00 12.46 -19.72
C PRO A 67 5.85 11.58 -19.23
N VAL A 68 6.16 10.63 -18.35
CA VAL A 68 5.18 9.83 -17.60
C VAL A 68 5.62 9.75 -16.14
N LEU A 69 4.69 10.04 -15.22
CA LEU A 69 4.87 9.84 -13.79
C LEU A 69 4.27 8.48 -13.42
N ARG A 70 5.07 7.57 -12.87
CA ARG A 70 4.57 6.28 -12.37
C ARG A 70 4.24 6.40 -10.89
N LEU A 71 3.05 5.96 -10.50
CA LEU A 71 2.66 5.90 -9.10
C LEU A 71 3.18 4.60 -8.48
N SER A 72 3.78 4.69 -7.29
CA SER A 72 4.44 3.53 -6.68
C SER A 72 3.55 2.76 -5.72
N ALA A 73 2.56 3.38 -5.11
CA ALA A 73 1.65 2.68 -4.21
C ALA A 73 0.45 2.16 -5.02
N SER A 74 0.40 0.83 -5.18
CA SER A 74 -0.66 0.16 -5.94
C SER A 74 -1.48 -0.76 -5.03
N PRO A 75 -2.73 -1.11 -5.38
CA PRO A 75 -3.47 -0.60 -6.54
C PRO A 75 -3.95 0.84 -6.32
N VAL A 76 -3.81 1.71 -7.33
CA VAL A 76 -4.33 3.08 -7.28
C VAL A 76 -5.81 3.06 -7.62
N GLN A 77 -6.63 3.72 -6.80
CA GLN A 77 -8.07 3.88 -7.06
C GLN A 77 -8.39 5.20 -7.74
N SER A 78 -7.81 6.29 -7.25
CA SER A 78 -8.09 7.63 -7.77
C SER A 78 -6.95 8.58 -7.48
N VAL A 79 -6.73 9.54 -8.37
CA VAL A 79 -5.80 10.66 -8.16
C VAL A 79 -6.59 11.85 -7.66
N ALA A 80 -6.26 12.33 -6.47
CA ALA A 80 -6.96 13.46 -5.84
C ALA A 80 -6.42 14.80 -6.36
N SER A 81 -5.10 14.94 -6.46
CA SER A 81 -4.49 16.18 -6.96
C SER A 81 -3.06 15.97 -7.47
N VAL A 82 -2.67 16.84 -8.40
CA VAL A 82 -1.28 17.03 -8.83
C VAL A 82 -0.91 18.47 -8.52
N ALA A 83 0.02 18.64 -7.59
CA ALA A 83 0.57 19.93 -7.20
C ALA A 83 2.04 20.03 -7.67
N TYR A 84 2.49 21.25 -7.93
CA TYR A 84 3.89 21.51 -8.29
C TYR A 84 4.33 22.90 -7.86
N LEU A 85 5.63 23.06 -7.64
CA LEU A 85 6.28 24.35 -7.51
C LEU A 85 6.60 24.89 -8.89
N ASP A 86 6.13 26.07 -9.24
CA ASP A 86 6.48 26.73 -10.49
C ASP A 86 7.95 27.23 -10.50
N ALA A 87 8.39 27.83 -11.60
CA ALA A 87 9.76 28.33 -11.72
C ALA A 87 10.14 29.44 -10.72
N ALA A 88 9.14 30.04 -10.05
CA ALA A 88 9.33 31.01 -8.96
C ALA A 88 9.19 30.36 -7.57
N ASN A 89 9.18 29.03 -7.48
CA ASN A 89 8.95 28.23 -6.27
C ASN A 89 7.62 28.54 -5.57
N VAL A 90 6.59 28.89 -6.34
CA VAL A 90 5.22 29.08 -5.81
C VAL A 90 4.42 27.80 -6.02
N ASP A 91 3.71 27.37 -4.97
CA ASP A 91 2.79 26.24 -5.04
C ASP A 91 1.66 26.49 -6.04
N ARG A 92 1.50 25.56 -6.98
CA ARG A 92 0.45 25.53 -7.98
C ARG A 92 -0.24 24.18 -7.95
N THR A 93 -1.55 24.19 -8.17
CA THR A 93 -2.32 22.97 -8.44
C THR A 93 -2.55 22.86 -9.94
N LEU A 94 -2.16 21.73 -10.52
CA LEU A 94 -2.38 21.44 -11.92
C LEU A 94 -3.84 21.01 -12.13
N SER A 95 -4.50 21.59 -13.14
CA SER A 95 -5.87 21.24 -13.49
C SER A 95 -5.98 19.77 -13.89
N ALA A 96 -7.05 19.09 -13.46
CA ALA A 96 -7.35 17.71 -13.86
C ALA A 96 -7.52 17.54 -15.38
N SER A 97 -7.83 18.62 -16.11
CA SER A 97 -7.90 18.61 -17.58
C SER A 97 -6.54 18.64 -18.29
N ALA A 98 -5.46 18.95 -17.55
CA ALA A 98 -4.11 19.07 -18.11
C ALA A 98 -3.34 17.72 -18.10
N TYR A 99 -3.87 16.71 -17.41
CA TYR A 99 -3.27 15.37 -17.34
C TYR A 99 -4.33 14.29 -17.47
N ARG A 100 -3.88 13.08 -17.81
CA ARG A 100 -4.70 11.88 -17.81
C ARG A 100 -4.07 10.83 -16.91
N VAL A 101 -4.92 10.03 -16.28
CA VAL A 101 -4.51 8.89 -15.45
C VAL A 101 -4.77 7.63 -16.26
N GLU A 102 -3.74 6.82 -16.46
CA GLU A 102 -3.79 5.57 -17.24
C GLU A 102 -3.38 4.40 -16.33
N GLY A 103 -3.94 3.22 -16.56
CA GLY A 103 -3.53 2.01 -15.82
C GLY A 103 -3.93 2.00 -14.34
N VAL A 104 -5.04 2.66 -13.97
CA VAL A 104 -5.65 2.59 -12.62
C VAL A 104 -5.75 1.12 -12.19
N GLY A 105 -5.48 0.85 -10.91
CA GLY A 105 -5.10 -0.46 -10.43
C GLY A 105 -3.58 -0.57 -10.30
N ASP A 106 -2.95 -1.50 -11.01
CA ASP A 106 -1.59 -1.92 -10.70
C ASP A 106 -0.49 -0.99 -11.20
N VAL A 107 -0.51 -0.61 -12.47
CA VAL A 107 0.56 0.20 -13.10
C VAL A 107 0.02 1.58 -13.42
N ALA A 108 -0.45 2.28 -12.39
CA ALA A 108 -1.04 3.59 -12.57
C ALA A 108 0.01 4.63 -12.94
N THR A 109 -0.27 5.36 -14.01
CA THR A 109 0.59 6.41 -14.53
C THR A 109 -0.16 7.69 -14.80
N ILE A 110 0.53 8.82 -14.67
CA ILE A 110 0.03 10.15 -15.01
C ILE A 110 0.83 10.68 -16.18
N ALA A 111 0.13 11.06 -17.23
CA ALA A 111 0.71 11.58 -18.47
C ALA A 111 0.07 12.92 -18.85
N PRO A 112 0.80 13.80 -19.55
CA PRO A 112 0.29 15.11 -19.93
C PRO A 112 -0.78 14.99 -21.02
N VAL A 113 -1.86 15.74 -20.88
CA VAL A 113 -2.77 16.06 -22.00
C VAL A 113 -2.28 17.34 -22.69
N THR A 114 -1.87 18.31 -21.89
CA THR A 114 -1.14 19.52 -22.33
C THR A 114 0.31 19.44 -21.86
N PRO A 115 1.28 20.08 -22.56
CA PRO A 115 2.67 20.10 -22.13
C PRO A 115 2.83 20.46 -20.66
N TRP A 116 3.71 19.75 -19.95
CA TRP A 116 3.94 20.00 -18.53
C TRP A 116 4.42 21.43 -18.29
N PRO A 117 3.94 22.10 -17.23
CA PRO A 117 4.45 23.41 -16.87
C PRO A 117 5.90 23.29 -16.39
N ALA A 118 6.64 24.39 -16.50
CA ALA A 118 7.98 24.49 -15.90
C ALA A 118 7.88 24.40 -14.38
N THR A 119 8.76 23.62 -13.77
CA THR A 119 8.85 23.44 -12.32
C THR A 119 10.08 24.13 -11.76
N GLY A 120 10.05 24.43 -10.46
CA GLY A 120 11.24 24.80 -9.69
C GLY A 120 12.30 23.69 -9.65
N SER A 121 13.44 23.99 -9.02
CA SER A 121 14.60 23.09 -8.91
C SER A 121 14.62 22.24 -7.64
N GLU A 122 13.58 22.34 -6.81
CA GLU A 122 13.47 21.61 -5.54
C GLU A 122 13.32 20.09 -5.75
N PRO A 123 13.87 19.25 -4.85
CA PRO A 123 13.84 17.80 -4.99
C PRO A 123 12.44 17.17 -4.91
N ASP A 124 11.45 17.91 -4.41
CA ASP A 124 10.04 17.55 -4.28
C ASP A 124 9.11 18.52 -5.04
N ALA A 125 9.63 19.17 -6.08
CA ALA A 125 8.91 20.19 -6.87
C ALA A 125 7.60 19.71 -7.51
N VAL A 126 7.32 18.41 -7.59
CA VAL A 126 6.02 17.87 -8.02
C VAL A 126 5.51 16.91 -6.96
N ALA A 127 4.26 17.04 -6.56
CA ALA A 127 3.60 16.16 -5.62
C ALA A 127 2.26 15.66 -6.18
N VAL A 128 2.06 14.34 -6.13
CA VAL A 128 0.80 13.70 -6.51
C VAL A 128 0.16 13.14 -5.25
N THR A 129 -1.07 13.53 -4.97
CA THR A 129 -1.88 12.94 -3.90
C THR A 129 -2.90 12.01 -4.50
N TYR A 130 -2.96 10.77 -4.04
CA TYR A 130 -3.84 9.74 -4.60
C TYR A 130 -4.24 8.70 -3.54
N VAL A 131 -5.33 8.00 -3.83
CA VAL A 131 -5.85 6.90 -3.01
C VAL A 131 -5.31 5.59 -3.57
N ALA A 132 -4.69 4.79 -2.70
CA ALA A 132 -4.15 3.47 -3.02
C ALA A 132 -4.66 2.41 -2.02
N GLY A 133 -4.86 1.19 -2.50
CA GLY A 133 -5.42 0.06 -1.75
C GLY A 133 -6.55 -0.61 -2.53
N TYR A 134 -6.89 -1.85 -2.19
CA TYR A 134 -7.99 -2.58 -2.82
C TYR A 134 -9.36 -1.95 -2.53
N GLY A 135 -9.48 -1.21 -1.42
CA GLY A 135 -10.74 -0.65 -0.94
C GLY A 135 -10.88 -0.86 0.55
N ASP A 136 -12.09 -1.15 0.97
CA ASP A 136 -12.38 -1.59 2.33
C ASP A 136 -11.76 -2.99 2.58
N ALA A 137 -11.67 -3.40 3.84
CA ALA A 137 -11.03 -4.65 4.26
C ALA A 137 -11.62 -5.88 3.54
N GLU A 138 -12.92 -5.86 3.24
CA GLU A 138 -13.61 -6.94 2.53
C GLU A 138 -13.23 -7.05 1.04
N GLU A 139 -12.74 -5.96 0.45
CA GLU A 139 -12.30 -5.89 -0.95
C GLU A 139 -10.87 -6.41 -1.13
N VAL A 140 -10.10 -6.54 -0.05
CA VAL A 140 -8.78 -7.18 -0.07
C VAL A 140 -8.93 -8.64 -0.45
N PRO A 141 -8.25 -9.17 -1.49
CA PRO A 141 -8.40 -10.56 -1.93
C PRO A 141 -8.34 -11.58 -0.78
N GLY A 142 -9.28 -12.53 -0.76
CA GLY A 142 -9.41 -13.49 0.35
C GLY A 142 -8.15 -14.31 0.63
N ALA A 143 -7.35 -14.60 -0.41
CA ALA A 143 -6.05 -15.24 -0.27
C ALA A 143 -5.05 -14.38 0.52
N ILE A 144 -5.02 -13.07 0.27
CA ILE A 144 -4.17 -12.12 1.00
C ILE A 144 -4.65 -11.98 2.44
N ARG A 145 -5.97 -11.89 2.68
CA ARG A 145 -6.52 -11.90 4.05
C ARG A 145 -6.13 -13.16 4.80
N ASN A 146 -6.15 -14.33 4.15
CA ASN A 146 -5.70 -15.57 4.77
C ASN A 146 -4.20 -15.57 5.06
N ALA A 147 -3.38 -15.03 4.17
CA ALA A 147 -1.94 -14.86 4.41
C ALA A 147 -1.66 -13.97 5.65
N VAL A 148 -2.44 -12.90 5.83
CA VAL A 148 -2.37 -12.05 7.04
C VAL A 148 -2.70 -12.88 8.29
N LYS A 149 -3.77 -13.68 8.26
CA LYS A 149 -4.14 -14.56 9.38
C LYS A 149 -3.02 -15.55 9.73
N MET A 150 -2.47 -16.22 8.72
CA MET A 150 -1.38 -17.19 8.89
C MET A 150 -0.13 -16.55 9.48
N LEU A 151 0.28 -15.39 8.98
CA LEU A 151 1.46 -14.69 9.49
C LEU A 151 1.24 -14.16 10.91
N ALA A 152 0.10 -13.54 11.19
CA ALA A 152 -0.23 -13.05 12.53
C ALA A 152 -0.31 -14.21 13.55
N GLY A 153 -0.92 -15.33 13.17
CA GLY A 153 -0.96 -16.53 14.01
C GLY A 153 0.41 -17.16 14.22
N GLY A 154 1.26 -17.15 13.19
CA GLY A 154 2.66 -17.57 13.31
C GLY A 154 3.43 -16.74 14.33
N LEU A 155 3.30 -15.41 14.29
CA LEU A 155 3.93 -14.48 15.24
C LEU A 155 3.38 -14.64 16.66
N TYR A 156 2.08 -14.92 16.80
CA TYR A 156 1.46 -15.17 18.10
C TYR A 156 2.03 -16.43 18.78
N ASN A 157 2.15 -17.52 18.01
CA ASN A 157 2.67 -18.80 18.49
C ASN A 157 4.19 -18.77 18.74
N HIS A 158 4.93 -17.89 18.07
CA HIS A 158 6.40 -17.78 18.16
C HIS A 158 6.80 -16.37 18.59
N ARG A 159 6.81 -16.14 19.92
CA ARG A 159 7.09 -14.83 20.53
C ARG A 159 8.58 -14.47 20.61
N GLU A 160 9.46 -15.39 20.20
CA GLU A 160 10.91 -15.19 20.16
C GLU A 160 11.43 -15.34 18.72
N SER A 161 12.64 -14.82 18.46
CA SER A 161 13.31 -15.02 17.18
C SER A 161 13.48 -16.51 16.92
N THR A 162 12.76 -17.00 15.93
CA THR A 162 12.70 -18.41 15.57
C THR A 162 13.52 -18.67 14.31
N THR A 163 14.03 -19.89 14.15
CA THR A 163 14.78 -20.27 12.93
C THR A 163 13.84 -20.40 11.73
N ALA A 164 14.34 -20.15 10.51
CA ALA A 164 13.52 -20.22 9.29
C ALA A 164 12.81 -21.59 9.10
N ALA A 165 13.34 -22.67 9.68
CA ALA A 165 12.79 -24.02 9.59
C ALA A 165 11.43 -24.17 10.29
N ASP A 166 11.18 -23.48 11.40
CA ASP A 166 9.90 -23.58 12.13
C ASP A 166 8.80 -22.69 11.49
N LEU A 167 9.19 -21.68 10.72
CA LEU A 167 8.26 -20.78 10.01
C LEU A 167 7.94 -21.24 8.58
N MET A 168 8.69 -22.21 8.05
CA MET A 168 8.71 -22.61 6.64
C MET A 168 7.34 -23.00 6.05
N PRO A 169 6.45 -23.77 6.71
CA PRO A 169 5.14 -24.12 6.12
C PRO A 169 4.13 -22.96 6.10
N ALA A 170 4.24 -22.01 7.04
CA ALA A 170 3.44 -20.78 7.00
C ALA A 170 3.98 -19.79 5.97
N ILE A 171 5.31 -19.78 5.77
CA ILE A 171 5.98 -18.97 4.74
C ILE A 171 5.67 -19.50 3.34
N GLU A 172 5.72 -20.80 3.06
CA GLU A 172 5.48 -21.34 1.70
C GLU A 172 4.07 -21.03 1.18
N GLY A 173 3.02 -21.19 1.99
CA GLY A 173 1.66 -20.83 1.58
C GLY A 173 1.46 -19.33 1.37
N VAL A 174 2.21 -18.50 2.11
CA VAL A 174 2.21 -17.03 1.95
C VAL A 174 3.01 -16.62 0.72
N GLU A 175 4.13 -17.27 0.43
CA GLU A 175 4.96 -17.02 -0.75
C GLU A 175 4.27 -17.45 -2.05
N ASP A 176 3.47 -18.51 -2.04
CA ASP A 176 2.62 -18.87 -3.19
C ASP A 176 1.56 -17.79 -3.47
N VAL A 177 0.92 -17.27 -2.43
CA VAL A 177 -0.03 -16.16 -2.55
C VAL A 177 0.69 -14.89 -3.00
N ILE A 178 1.87 -14.57 -2.44
CA ILE A 178 2.66 -13.41 -2.83
C ILE A 178 3.09 -13.54 -4.29
N THR A 179 3.59 -14.70 -4.71
CA THR A 179 4.05 -14.93 -6.08
C THR A 179 2.88 -14.88 -7.07
N ALA A 180 1.71 -15.40 -6.72
CA ALA A 180 0.51 -15.33 -7.56
C ALA A 180 -0.08 -13.91 -7.68
N ASN A 181 0.19 -13.02 -6.72
CA ASN A 181 -0.34 -11.66 -6.68
C ASN A 181 0.72 -10.56 -6.95
N ARG A 182 1.97 -10.96 -7.17
CA ARG A 182 3.06 -10.10 -7.64
C ARG A 182 3.00 -10.06 -9.16
N GLU A 183 3.20 -8.89 -9.75
CA GLU A 183 3.10 -8.70 -11.21
C GLU A 183 3.87 -9.80 -11.96
N TRP A 184 3.22 -10.42 -12.97
CA TRP A 184 3.95 -11.10 -14.04
C TRP A 184 4.69 -10.03 -14.83
N ALA A 185 5.91 -9.72 -14.40
CA ALA A 185 6.84 -8.93 -15.20
C ALA A 185 7.22 -9.76 -16.44
N PHE A 186 6.71 -9.36 -17.60
CA PHE A 186 7.22 -9.80 -18.90
C PHE A 186 8.54 -9.09 -19.22
#